data_AF-A0A5A8CPN0-F1
#
_entry.id   AF-A0A5A8CPN0-F1
#
_cell.length_a   1.000
_cell.length_b   1.000
_cell.length_c   1.000
_cell.angle_alpha   90.00
_cell.angle_beta   90.00
_cell.angle_gamma   90.00
#
_symmetry.space_group_name_H-M   'P 1'
#
loop_
_entity.id
_entity.type
_entity.pdbx_description
1 polymer ?
#
loop_
_entity_poly.entity_id
_entity_poly.type
_entity_poly.pdbx_seq_one_letter_code
_entity_poly.pdbx_strand_id
1 'polypeptide(L)'
;MADSGPGGKQFARARAWGCLSRRQAFVMAAVGSVYLVAMVLVLALGAGPQPEVALVMLWPVLAHFALAAFYVFDVDVATRWLGKVPTASAGAVWAFWLARHLVSLPLVGERPYDAVAEGIYVGRWPIRFPSEFPAHCPNVVDLTAELPARADVIRGRRYACVPALDCTMPLPGALIAAAATVGGWPGGVYVHCANGHGRSACFAALLMVLRGESATWRAAVEQMKTVRPLVSVHGTQAALMDDVEASMRAAGMLPPLAAEGAVPAASPAVAAVEMAERERDAGAGSD
;
A
#
# COMPACT_ATOMS: atom_id res chain seq x y z
N MET A 1 -7.52 -37.52 7.62
CA MET A 1 -7.88 -37.07 6.27
C MET A 1 -9.16 -36.24 6.38
N ALA A 2 -9.03 -34.93 6.56
CA ALA A 2 -10.12 -33.99 6.45
C ALA A 2 -9.78 -33.07 5.28
N ASP A 3 -10.38 -33.37 4.14
CA ASP A 3 -10.29 -32.59 2.93
C ASP A 3 -11.00 -31.24 3.16
N SER A 4 -10.22 -30.22 3.49
CA SER A 4 -10.69 -28.84 3.55
C SER A 4 -10.61 -28.27 2.13
N GLY A 5 -11.64 -28.58 1.35
CA GLY A 5 -11.81 -28.05 0.00
C GLY A 5 -11.70 -26.52 -0.06
N PRO A 6 -11.48 -25.95 -1.27
CA PRO A 6 -11.19 -24.53 -1.48
C PRO A 6 -12.26 -23.55 -0.94
N GLY A 7 -13.47 -24.03 -0.64
CA GLY A 7 -14.55 -23.26 -0.02
C GLY A 7 -14.29 -22.87 1.45
N GLY A 8 -13.62 -23.69 2.26
CA GLY A 8 -13.42 -23.41 3.68
C GLY A 8 -12.53 -22.18 3.95
N LYS A 9 -11.53 -21.96 3.09
CA LYS A 9 -10.61 -20.80 3.15
C LYS A 9 -11.27 -19.51 2.66
N GLN A 10 -12.25 -19.58 1.75
CA GLN A 10 -13.03 -18.42 1.32
C GLN A 10 -13.97 -17.91 2.42
N PHE A 11 -14.58 -18.80 3.21
CA PHE A 11 -15.46 -18.40 4.32
C PHE A 11 -14.71 -17.73 5.49
N ALA A 12 -13.46 -18.13 5.76
CA ALA A 12 -12.60 -17.45 6.75
C ALA A 12 -12.24 -16.00 6.33
N ARG A 13 -12.06 -15.76 5.02
CA ARG A 13 -11.80 -14.42 4.46
C ARG A 13 -12.96 -13.45 4.71
N ALA A 14 -14.21 -13.90 4.54
CA ALA A 14 -15.39 -13.05 4.69
C ALA A 14 -15.57 -12.46 6.10
N ARG A 15 -15.13 -13.16 7.16
CA ARG A 15 -15.23 -12.68 8.56
C ARG A 15 -14.08 -11.76 8.98
N ALA A 16 -12.86 -12.02 8.52
CA ALA A 16 -11.68 -11.25 8.93
C ALA A 16 -11.73 -9.80 8.44
N TRP A 17 -12.16 -9.57 7.19
CA TRP A 17 -12.29 -8.22 6.65
C TRP A 17 -13.40 -7.39 7.32
N GLY A 18 -14.41 -8.04 7.91
CA GLY A 18 -15.65 -7.38 8.30
C GLY A 18 -15.52 -6.24 9.32
N CYS A 19 -14.55 -6.26 10.24
CA CYS A 19 -14.39 -5.18 11.22
C CYS A 19 -13.61 -3.98 10.66
N LEU A 20 -12.51 -4.26 9.95
CA LEU A 20 -11.67 -3.22 9.34
C LEU A 20 -12.38 -2.56 8.15
N SER A 21 -13.10 -3.36 7.35
CA SER A 21 -13.89 -2.86 6.23
C SER A 21 -15.07 -2.01 6.71
N ARG A 22 -15.72 -2.35 7.84
CA ARG A 22 -16.76 -1.49 8.45
C ARG A 22 -16.21 -0.14 8.94
N ARG A 23 -15.01 -0.11 9.52
CA ARG A 23 -14.37 1.16 9.90
C ARG A 23 -14.05 2.00 8.67
N GLN A 24 -13.50 1.40 7.62
CA GLN A 24 -13.23 2.13 6.38
C GLN A 24 -14.51 2.58 5.68
N ALA A 25 -15.55 1.75 5.66
CA ALA A 25 -16.87 2.13 5.16
C ALA A 25 -17.42 3.35 5.91
N PHE A 26 -17.31 3.35 7.25
CA PHE A 26 -17.71 4.50 8.07
C PHE A 26 -16.90 5.76 7.73
N VAL A 27 -15.58 5.66 7.61
CA VAL A 27 -14.72 6.79 7.23
C VAL A 27 -15.13 7.34 5.87
N MET A 28 -15.31 6.48 4.86
CA MET A 28 -15.71 6.91 3.52
C MET A 28 -17.12 7.54 3.52
N ALA A 29 -18.06 6.97 4.26
CA ALA A 29 -19.41 7.54 4.40
C ALA A 29 -19.41 8.89 5.15
N ALA A 30 -18.56 9.05 6.17
CA ALA A 30 -18.41 10.30 6.90
C ALA A 30 -17.82 11.39 6.00
N VAL A 31 -16.79 11.09 5.23
CA VAL A 31 -16.21 12.02 4.24
C VAL A 31 -17.24 12.37 3.15
N GLY A 32 -17.96 11.38 2.62
CA GLY A 32 -19.06 11.60 1.68
C GLY A 32 -20.14 12.52 2.24
N SER A 33 -20.48 12.37 3.52
CA SER A 33 -21.41 13.25 4.24
C SER A 33 -20.90 14.69 4.38
N VAL A 34 -19.60 14.89 4.61
CA VAL A 34 -19.00 16.24 4.63
C VAL A 34 -19.12 16.93 3.28
N TYR A 35 -18.81 16.21 2.19
CA TYR A 35 -19.01 16.75 0.84
C TYR A 35 -20.48 17.07 0.55
N LEU A 36 -21.41 16.24 1.03
CA LEU A 36 -22.85 16.49 0.89
C LEU A 36 -23.28 17.75 1.62
N VAL A 37 -22.83 17.96 2.86
CA VAL A 37 -23.11 19.19 3.62
C VAL A 37 -22.52 20.42 2.92
N ALA A 38 -21.27 20.33 2.46
CA ALA A 38 -20.64 21.42 1.71
C ALA A 38 -21.42 21.77 0.43
N MET A 39 -21.88 20.77 -0.33
CA MET A 39 -22.73 20.96 -1.50
C MET A 39 -24.02 21.70 -1.13
N VAL A 40 -24.72 21.27 -0.08
CA VAL A 40 -25.96 21.91 0.38
C VAL A 40 -25.72 23.37 0.79
N LEU A 41 -24.63 23.65 1.52
CA LEU A 41 -24.28 25.02 1.92
C LEU A 41 -23.97 25.92 0.73
N VAL A 42 -23.19 25.44 -0.24
CA VAL A 42 -22.89 26.20 -1.47
C VAL A 42 -24.16 26.53 -2.24
N LEU A 43 -25.08 25.57 -2.39
CA LEU A 43 -26.36 25.80 -3.07
C LEU A 43 -27.29 26.73 -2.29
N ALA A 44 -27.29 26.67 -0.96
CA ALA A 44 -28.10 27.55 -0.11
C ALA A 44 -27.58 29.01 -0.09
N LEU A 45 -26.26 29.21 -0.13
CA LEU A 45 -25.62 30.52 -0.10
C LEU A 45 -25.52 31.17 -1.49
N GLY A 46 -25.45 30.36 -2.55
CA GLY A 46 -25.23 30.79 -3.94
C GLY A 46 -26.48 31.26 -4.68
N ALA A 47 -27.34 32.08 -4.05
CA ALA A 47 -28.43 32.84 -4.68
C ALA A 47 -29.26 32.13 -5.79
N GLY A 48 -29.49 30.81 -5.69
CA GLY A 48 -30.35 30.06 -6.63
C GLY A 48 -29.79 28.69 -7.03
N PRO A 49 -30.60 27.84 -7.71
CA PRO A 49 -30.16 26.54 -8.18
C PRO A 49 -29.13 26.72 -9.30
N GLN A 50 -27.86 26.43 -9.01
CA GLN A 50 -26.80 26.33 -10.01
C GLN A 50 -26.57 24.85 -10.34
N PRO A 51 -27.31 24.28 -11.33
CA PRO A 51 -27.27 22.84 -11.60
C PRO A 51 -25.86 22.36 -11.95
N GLU A 52 -25.04 23.19 -12.58
CA GLU A 52 -23.66 22.84 -12.93
C GLU A 52 -22.77 22.66 -11.70
N VAL A 53 -22.86 23.57 -10.72
CA VAL A 53 -22.13 23.47 -9.45
C VAL A 53 -22.60 22.25 -8.66
N ALA A 54 -23.91 22.01 -8.63
CA ALA A 54 -24.48 20.83 -8.00
C ALA A 54 -23.94 19.53 -8.63
N LEU A 55 -23.86 19.45 -9.97
CA LEU A 55 -23.35 18.27 -10.68
C LEU A 55 -21.86 18.01 -10.38
N VAL A 56 -21.04 19.07 -10.36
CA VAL A 56 -19.61 18.96 -10.02
C VAL A 56 -19.41 18.50 -8.57
N MET A 57 -20.23 18.96 -7.64
CA MET A 57 -20.16 18.60 -6.21
C MET A 57 -20.84 17.27 -5.88
N LEU A 58 -21.83 16.84 -6.67
CA LEU A 58 -22.51 15.55 -6.50
C LEU A 58 -21.55 14.39 -6.81
N TRP A 59 -20.66 14.59 -7.77
CA TRP A 59 -19.66 13.62 -8.16
C TRP A 59 -18.81 13.05 -7.00
N PRO A 60 -18.10 13.86 -6.17
CA PRO A 60 -17.35 13.33 -5.03
C PRO A 60 -18.24 12.71 -3.96
N VAL A 61 -19.48 13.19 -3.77
CA VAL A 61 -20.45 12.59 -2.84
C VAL A 61 -20.75 11.14 -3.24
N LEU A 62 -21.16 10.93 -4.49
CA LEU A 62 -21.50 9.60 -5.02
C LEU A 62 -20.29 8.67 -5.00
N ALA A 63 -19.10 9.16 -5.32
CA ALA A 63 -17.89 8.35 -5.32
C ALA A 63 -17.53 7.82 -3.91
N HIS A 64 -17.66 8.64 -2.86
CA HIS A 64 -17.38 8.21 -1.49
C HIS A 64 -18.43 7.22 -0.97
N PHE A 65 -19.71 7.42 -1.28
CA PHE A 65 -20.74 6.45 -0.92
C PHE A 65 -20.61 5.14 -1.68
N ALA A 66 -20.23 5.17 -2.96
CA ALA A 66 -19.91 3.97 -3.71
C ALA A 66 -18.70 3.23 -3.10
N LEU A 67 -17.64 3.96 -2.72
CA LEU A 67 -16.48 3.38 -2.05
C LEU A 67 -16.84 2.78 -0.68
N ALA A 68 -17.67 3.47 0.11
CA ALA A 68 -18.20 2.96 1.36
C ALA A 68 -18.99 1.65 1.14
N ALA A 69 -19.84 1.61 0.11
CA ALA A 69 -20.58 0.41 -0.26
C ALA A 69 -19.64 -0.75 -0.62
N PHE A 70 -18.57 -0.50 -1.39
CA PHE A 70 -17.58 -1.54 -1.69
C PHE A 70 -16.91 -2.10 -0.43
N TYR A 71 -16.58 -1.26 0.56
CA TYR A 71 -16.05 -1.74 1.84
C TYR A 71 -17.05 -2.58 2.64
N VAL A 72 -18.36 -2.35 2.48
CA VAL A 72 -19.40 -3.14 3.15
C VAL A 72 -19.67 -4.46 2.44
N PHE A 73 -19.77 -4.43 1.11
CA PHE A 73 -20.31 -5.54 0.33
C PHE A 73 -19.23 -6.41 -0.30
N ASP A 74 -18.26 -5.81 -1.02
CA ASP A 74 -17.22 -6.57 -1.72
C ASP A 74 -16.02 -5.68 -2.11
N VAL A 75 -14.91 -5.87 -1.39
CA VAL A 75 -13.65 -5.15 -1.65
C VAL A 75 -12.89 -5.70 -2.87
N ASP A 76 -13.14 -6.95 -3.27
CA ASP A 76 -12.51 -7.55 -4.44
C ASP A 76 -13.14 -6.99 -5.72
N VAL A 77 -14.45 -6.75 -5.72
CA VAL A 77 -15.15 -6.03 -6.80
C VAL A 77 -14.59 -4.61 -6.93
N ALA A 78 -14.45 -3.88 -5.82
CA ALA A 78 -13.81 -2.55 -5.85
C ALA A 78 -12.39 -2.60 -6.41
N THR A 79 -11.59 -3.58 -5.98
CA THR A 79 -10.20 -3.74 -6.42
C THR A 79 -10.13 -3.96 -7.92
N ARG A 80 -11.01 -4.79 -8.49
CA ARG A 80 -11.09 -5.04 -9.94
C ARG A 80 -11.61 -3.82 -10.70
N TRP A 81 -12.59 -3.13 -10.13
CA TRP A 81 -13.22 -1.97 -10.76
C TRP A 81 -12.30 -0.75 -10.79
N LEU A 82 -11.56 -0.51 -9.72
CA LEU A 82 -10.58 0.58 -9.63
C LEU A 82 -9.29 0.21 -10.35
N GLY A 83 -8.74 -0.99 -10.11
CA GLY A 83 -7.77 -1.76 -10.90
C GLY A 83 -6.76 -1.03 -11.80
N LYS A 84 -6.35 0.19 -11.47
CA LYS A 84 -5.65 1.14 -12.38
C LYS A 84 -6.42 1.56 -13.65
N VAL A 85 -7.74 1.34 -13.71
CA VAL A 85 -8.55 1.77 -14.86
C VAL A 85 -8.82 3.27 -14.74
N PRO A 86 -8.46 4.10 -15.75
CA PRO A 86 -8.81 5.51 -15.77
C PRO A 86 -10.32 5.66 -16.02
N THR A 87 -11.09 5.51 -14.94
CA THR A 87 -12.52 5.80 -14.91
C THR A 87 -12.74 7.19 -14.35
N ALA A 88 -13.87 7.83 -14.69
CA ALA A 88 -14.23 9.09 -14.08
C ALA A 88 -14.18 8.97 -12.54
N SER A 89 -14.66 7.85 -11.96
CA SER A 89 -14.67 7.48 -10.52
C SER A 89 -13.30 7.55 -9.85
N ALA A 90 -12.22 7.32 -10.60
CA ALA A 90 -10.87 7.49 -10.11
C ALA A 90 -10.63 8.96 -9.67
N GLY A 91 -11.14 9.95 -10.38
CA GLY A 91 -10.90 11.37 -10.09
C GLY A 91 -11.31 11.83 -8.68
N ALA A 92 -12.43 11.32 -8.14
CA ALA A 92 -12.86 11.67 -6.78
C ALA A 92 -12.03 10.95 -5.71
N VAL A 93 -11.68 9.69 -5.95
CA VAL A 93 -10.77 8.93 -5.07
C VAL A 93 -9.41 9.60 -5.04
N TRP A 94 -8.94 10.11 -6.17
CA TRP A 94 -7.70 10.87 -6.26
C TRP A 94 -7.82 12.23 -5.61
N ALA A 95 -8.95 12.94 -5.74
CA ALA A 95 -9.16 14.21 -5.05
C ALA A 95 -9.13 14.03 -3.53
N PHE A 96 -9.74 12.95 -3.01
CA PHE A 96 -9.65 12.58 -1.60
C PHE A 96 -8.20 12.29 -1.18
N TRP A 97 -7.51 11.43 -1.92
CA TRP A 97 -6.13 11.09 -1.60
C TRP A 97 -5.21 12.30 -1.73
N LEU A 98 -5.38 13.14 -2.74
CA LEU A 98 -4.65 14.38 -2.92
C LEU A 98 -4.93 15.31 -1.74
N ALA A 99 -6.19 15.60 -1.41
CA ALA A 99 -6.54 16.45 -0.28
C ALA A 99 -5.97 15.91 1.04
N ARG A 100 -6.15 14.60 1.31
CA ARG A 100 -5.57 13.92 2.46
C ARG A 100 -4.08 14.18 2.52
N HIS A 101 -3.34 13.91 1.44
CA HIS A 101 -1.89 14.05 1.46
C HIS A 101 -1.42 15.52 1.45
N LEU A 102 -2.15 16.45 0.83
CA LEU A 102 -1.84 17.87 0.89
C LEU A 102 -1.95 18.39 2.33
N VAL A 103 -2.93 17.89 3.09
CA VAL A 103 -3.18 18.28 4.49
C VAL A 103 -2.30 17.48 5.46
N SER A 104 -2.21 16.16 5.29
CA SER A 104 -1.58 15.28 6.28
C SER A 104 -0.06 15.22 6.15
N LEU A 105 0.51 15.32 4.95
CA LEU A 105 1.97 15.18 4.79
C LEU A 105 2.77 16.28 5.48
N PRO A 106 2.40 17.58 5.39
CA PRO A 106 3.10 18.63 6.12
C PRO A 106 2.98 18.48 7.64
N LEU A 107 1.87 17.91 8.12
CA LEU A 107 1.59 17.76 9.55
C LEU A 107 2.30 16.55 10.17
N VAL A 108 2.49 15.48 9.39
CA VAL A 108 3.12 14.24 9.86
C VAL A 108 4.64 14.30 9.71
N GLY A 109 5.16 15.07 8.75
CA GLY A 109 6.61 15.21 8.52
C GLY A 109 7.30 13.94 8.05
N GLU A 110 6.54 12.94 7.56
CA GLU A 110 7.07 11.65 7.14
C GLU A 110 7.76 11.73 5.78
N ARG A 111 8.94 11.11 5.69
CA ARG A 111 9.69 10.96 4.44
C ARG A 111 8.87 10.21 3.38
N PRO A 112 8.98 10.57 2.10
CA PRO A 112 8.27 9.87 1.01
C PRO A 112 8.53 8.36 0.98
N TYR A 113 9.76 7.97 1.27
CA TYR A 113 10.20 6.60 1.38
C TYR A 113 11.41 6.51 2.31
N ASP A 114 11.70 5.30 2.78
CA ASP A 114 12.91 4.96 3.53
C ASP A 114 13.50 3.64 3.00
N ALA A 115 14.82 3.52 3.03
CA ALA A 115 15.52 2.26 2.79
C ALA A 115 15.34 1.37 4.04
N VAL A 116 14.65 0.25 3.88
CA VAL A 116 14.32 -0.63 5.01
C VAL A 116 15.22 -1.85 5.11
N ALA A 117 15.89 -2.17 4.02
CA ALA A 117 16.75 -3.33 3.84
C ALA A 117 17.64 -3.09 2.60
N GLU A 118 18.58 -3.99 2.33
CA GLU A 118 19.52 -3.79 1.23
C GLU A 118 18.79 -3.80 -0.13
N GLY A 119 18.76 -2.63 -0.78
CA GLY A 119 18.04 -2.46 -2.04
C GLY A 119 16.53 -2.66 -1.91
N ILE A 120 15.93 -2.46 -0.73
CA ILE A 120 14.47 -2.46 -0.53
C ILE A 120 14.07 -1.12 0.07
N TYR A 121 13.18 -0.41 -0.64
CA TYR A 121 12.66 0.90 -0.24
C TYR A 121 11.16 0.79 -0.03
N VAL A 122 10.65 1.35 1.07
CA VAL A 122 9.22 1.39 1.38
C VAL A 122 8.75 2.82 1.41
N GLY A 123 7.65 3.13 0.72
CA GLY A 123 7.11 4.49 0.68
C GLY A 123 5.63 4.60 0.37
N ARG A 124 5.17 5.86 0.40
CA ARG A 124 3.82 6.26 -0.01
C ARG A 124 3.70 6.36 -1.53
N TRP A 125 2.50 6.54 -2.06
CA TRP A 125 2.33 6.82 -3.48
C TRP A 125 2.93 8.21 -3.78
N PRO A 126 3.78 8.36 -4.81
CA PRO A 126 4.39 9.65 -5.16
C PRO A 126 3.37 10.61 -5.78
N ILE A 127 3.31 11.86 -5.29
CA ILE A 127 2.20 12.79 -5.53
C ILE A 127 2.67 14.00 -6.32
N ARG A 128 3.73 14.66 -5.85
CA ARG A 128 4.10 16.01 -6.30
C ARG A 128 5.37 16.03 -7.12
N PHE A 129 6.40 15.32 -6.68
CA PHE A 129 7.75 15.49 -7.22
C PHE A 129 8.39 14.15 -7.58
N PRO A 130 9.24 14.12 -8.64
CA PRO A 130 10.06 12.95 -8.94
C PRO A 130 10.98 12.52 -7.78
N SER A 131 11.31 13.43 -6.86
CA SER A 131 12.10 13.14 -5.65
C SER A 131 11.32 12.38 -4.57
N GLU A 132 10.01 12.18 -4.72
CA GLU A 132 9.20 11.41 -3.76
C GLU A 132 9.32 9.88 -3.94
N PHE A 133 10.17 9.42 -4.85
CA PHE A 133 10.52 8.02 -5.03
C PHE A 133 12.02 7.87 -5.32
N PRO A 134 12.64 6.71 -5.02
CA PRO A 134 14.08 6.51 -5.27
C PRO A 134 14.35 6.40 -6.77
N ALA A 135 14.80 7.50 -7.40
CA ALA A 135 14.96 7.59 -8.85
C ALA A 135 15.96 6.57 -9.44
N HIS A 136 16.96 6.17 -8.66
CA HIS A 136 17.96 5.15 -9.00
C HIS A 136 17.40 3.72 -8.98
N CYS A 137 16.21 3.52 -8.41
CA CYS A 137 15.63 2.21 -8.25
C CYS A 137 15.06 1.72 -9.60
N PRO A 138 15.55 0.59 -10.15
CA PRO A 138 15.09 0.09 -11.46
C PRO A 138 13.74 -0.61 -11.39
N ASN A 139 13.26 -0.93 -10.18
CA ASN A 139 12.06 -1.74 -9.97
C ASN A 139 11.05 -1.03 -9.07
N VAL A 140 9.77 -1.10 -9.43
CA VAL A 140 8.66 -0.51 -8.69
C VAL A 140 7.57 -1.56 -8.48
N VAL A 141 7.12 -1.67 -7.24
CA VAL A 141 5.98 -2.49 -6.83
C VAL A 141 4.90 -1.60 -6.25
N ASP A 142 3.71 -1.70 -6.83
CA ASP A 142 2.56 -0.87 -6.51
C ASP A 142 1.41 -1.70 -5.98
N LEU A 143 1.07 -1.48 -4.71
CA LEU A 143 0.03 -2.23 -3.98
C LEU A 143 -1.35 -1.53 -4.04
N THR A 144 -1.48 -0.43 -4.79
CA THR A 144 -2.70 0.38 -4.80
C THR A 144 -3.61 -0.05 -5.93
N ALA A 145 -4.89 -0.27 -5.64
CA ALA A 145 -5.91 -0.41 -6.67
C ALA A 145 -6.50 0.95 -7.07
N GLU A 146 -6.53 1.86 -6.11
CA GLU A 146 -7.30 3.09 -6.08
C GLU A 146 -6.55 4.33 -6.61
N LEU A 147 -5.22 4.23 -6.75
CA LEU A 147 -4.33 5.28 -7.24
C LEU A 147 -3.77 4.89 -8.61
N PRO A 148 -3.38 5.85 -9.47
CA PRO A 148 -2.83 5.52 -10.78
C PRO A 148 -1.41 4.96 -10.71
N ALA A 149 -1.04 4.25 -11.77
CA ALA A 149 0.36 4.12 -12.14
C ALA A 149 0.85 5.45 -12.74
N ARG A 150 1.86 6.05 -12.13
CA ARG A 150 2.43 7.33 -12.58
C ARG A 150 3.46 7.12 -13.68
N ALA A 151 3.25 7.76 -14.84
CA ALA A 151 4.10 7.57 -16.01
C ALA A 151 5.57 7.94 -15.77
N ASP A 152 5.83 9.01 -15.02
CA ASP A 152 7.17 9.47 -14.64
C ASP A 152 7.89 8.49 -13.70
N VAL A 153 7.13 7.80 -12.85
CA VAL A 153 7.67 6.78 -11.94
C VAL A 153 7.98 5.50 -12.70
N ILE A 154 7.07 5.00 -13.55
CA ILE A 154 7.21 3.69 -14.20
C ILE A 154 8.10 3.71 -15.46
N ARG A 155 8.28 4.87 -16.09
CA ARG A 155 9.03 4.96 -17.36
C ARG A 155 10.48 4.49 -17.16
N GLY A 156 10.89 3.53 -17.98
CA GLY A 156 12.25 2.96 -17.96
C GLY A 156 12.51 1.99 -16.79
N ARG A 157 11.47 1.60 -16.04
CA ARG A 157 11.59 0.72 -14.86
C ARG A 157 10.74 -0.54 -15.03
N ARG A 158 11.13 -1.61 -14.33
CA ARG A 158 10.24 -2.77 -14.16
C ARG A 158 9.14 -2.38 -13.19
N TYR A 159 7.89 -2.66 -13.56
CA TYR A 159 6.74 -2.29 -12.77
C TYR A 159 5.84 -3.51 -12.53
N ALA A 160 5.55 -3.80 -11.27
CA ALA A 160 4.60 -4.82 -10.85
C ALA A 160 3.47 -4.16 -10.05
N CYS A 161 2.24 -4.23 -10.56
CA CYS A 161 1.05 -3.86 -9.80
C CYS A 161 0.44 -5.09 -9.14
N VAL A 162 0.30 -5.07 -7.82
CA VAL A 162 -0.35 -6.10 -7.01
C VAL A 162 -1.53 -5.45 -6.29
N PRO A 163 -2.63 -5.16 -7.00
CA PRO A 163 -3.63 -4.22 -6.54
C PRO A 163 -4.39 -4.74 -5.33
N ALA A 164 -4.53 -3.88 -4.31
CA ALA A 164 -5.44 -4.06 -3.18
C ALA A 164 -5.99 -2.71 -2.76
N LEU A 165 -7.27 -2.67 -2.38
CA LEU A 165 -7.88 -1.48 -1.79
C LEU A 165 -7.19 -1.08 -0.48
N ASP A 166 -7.36 0.18 -0.05
CA ASP A 166 -6.76 0.63 1.20
C ASP A 166 -7.22 -0.16 2.42
N CYS A 167 -6.29 -0.37 3.35
CA CYS A 167 -6.41 -1.28 4.48
C CYS A 167 -6.72 -2.75 4.12
N THR A 168 -6.75 -3.14 2.84
CA THR A 168 -6.86 -4.54 2.42
C THR A 168 -5.51 -5.12 1.99
N MET A 169 -5.50 -6.37 1.52
CA MET A 169 -4.32 -7.07 1.02
C MET A 169 -4.68 -7.87 -0.24
N PRO A 170 -3.71 -8.05 -1.16
CA PRO A 170 -3.91 -8.93 -2.31
C PRO A 170 -4.23 -10.36 -1.89
N LEU A 171 -4.75 -11.16 -2.83
CA LEU A 171 -4.95 -12.59 -2.58
C LEU A 171 -3.60 -13.25 -2.22
N PRO A 172 -3.54 -14.18 -1.24
CA PRO A 172 -2.29 -14.82 -0.83
C PRO A 172 -1.47 -15.38 -1.99
N GLY A 173 -2.09 -16.11 -2.92
CA GLY A 173 -1.40 -16.66 -4.09
C GLY A 173 -0.84 -15.59 -5.04
N ALA A 174 -1.58 -14.49 -5.23
CA ALA A 174 -1.10 -13.37 -6.04
C ALA A 174 0.06 -12.63 -5.36
N LEU A 175 -0.02 -12.47 -4.04
CA LEU A 175 1.03 -11.87 -3.22
C LEU A 175 2.32 -12.71 -3.28
N ILE A 176 2.22 -14.03 -3.10
CA ILE A 176 3.34 -14.98 -3.18
C ILE A 176 3.96 -14.96 -4.58
N ALA A 177 3.14 -15.08 -5.63
CA ALA A 177 3.64 -15.09 -7.01
C ALA A 177 4.36 -13.79 -7.37
N ALA A 178 3.82 -12.65 -6.95
CA ALA A 178 4.45 -11.36 -7.16
C ALA A 178 5.75 -11.22 -6.36
N ALA A 179 5.77 -11.62 -5.09
CA ALA A 179 6.97 -11.57 -4.26
C ALA A 179 8.09 -12.47 -4.83
N ALA A 180 7.76 -13.67 -5.31
CA ALA A 180 8.72 -14.57 -5.96
C ALA A 180 9.28 -13.96 -7.26
N THR A 181 8.41 -13.34 -8.07
CA THR A 181 8.82 -12.69 -9.33
C THR A 181 9.74 -11.50 -9.06
N VAL A 182 9.34 -10.62 -8.15
CA VAL A 182 10.09 -9.40 -7.79
C VAL A 182 11.39 -9.76 -7.05
N GLY A 183 11.39 -10.81 -6.23
CA GLY A 183 12.57 -11.29 -5.53
C GLY A 183 13.72 -11.69 -6.48
N GLY A 184 13.39 -12.10 -7.71
CA GLY A 184 14.36 -12.40 -8.76
C GLY A 184 14.78 -11.21 -9.62
N TRP A 185 14.25 -10.01 -9.40
CA TRP A 185 14.65 -8.83 -10.18
C TRP A 185 16.00 -8.28 -9.72
N PRO A 186 16.88 -7.87 -10.66
CA PRO A 186 18.16 -7.27 -10.30
C PRO A 186 17.98 -5.83 -9.80
N GLY A 187 18.85 -5.42 -8.87
CA GLY A 187 18.89 -4.06 -8.34
C GLY A 187 17.84 -3.77 -7.26
N GLY A 188 17.78 -2.49 -6.87
CA GLY A 188 16.86 -2.04 -5.83
C GLY A 188 15.39 -2.21 -6.22
N VAL A 189 14.51 -2.29 -5.23
CA VAL A 189 13.05 -2.31 -5.41
C VAL A 189 12.36 -1.29 -4.52
N TYR A 190 11.52 -0.47 -5.14
CA TYR A 190 10.67 0.48 -4.46
C TYR A 190 9.27 -0.10 -4.32
N VAL A 191 8.85 -0.34 -3.09
CA VAL A 191 7.54 -0.91 -2.74
C VAL A 191 6.68 0.18 -2.13
N HIS A 192 5.56 0.50 -2.77
CA HIS A 192 4.66 1.53 -2.28
C HIS A 192 3.20 1.08 -2.21
N CYS A 193 2.47 1.73 -1.29
CA CYS A 193 1.01 1.72 -1.26
C CYS A 193 0.52 3.17 -1.18
N ALA A 194 -0.68 3.45 -0.66
CA ALA A 194 -1.12 4.84 -0.56
C ALA A 194 -0.28 5.66 0.44
N ASN A 195 -0.18 5.23 1.71
CA ASN A 195 0.60 5.93 2.75
C ASN A 195 1.99 5.31 3.02
N GLY A 196 2.24 4.09 2.55
CA GLY A 196 3.52 3.42 2.79
C GLY A 196 3.66 2.75 4.17
N HIS A 197 2.55 2.31 4.79
CA HIS A 197 2.55 1.79 6.17
C HIS A 197 2.23 0.30 6.28
N GLY A 198 1.05 -0.13 5.82
CA GLY A 198 0.59 -1.52 6.00
C GLY A 198 0.92 -2.42 4.80
N ARG A 199 0.23 -2.19 3.67
CA ARG A 199 0.34 -3.00 2.45
C ARG A 199 1.78 -3.13 1.92
N SER A 200 2.46 -1.99 1.81
CA SER A 200 3.84 -1.93 1.33
C SER A 200 4.82 -2.59 2.29
N ALA A 201 4.64 -2.40 3.60
CA ALA A 201 5.48 -3.05 4.61
C ALA A 201 5.28 -4.57 4.61
N CYS A 202 4.04 -5.06 4.47
CA CYS A 202 3.78 -6.49 4.31
C CYS A 202 4.51 -7.07 3.09
N PHE A 203 4.44 -6.42 1.93
CA PHE A 203 5.12 -6.90 0.74
C PHE A 203 6.66 -6.84 0.89
N ALA A 204 7.19 -5.74 1.42
CA ALA A 204 8.62 -5.58 1.69
C ALA A 204 9.12 -6.62 2.70
N ALA A 205 8.34 -6.95 3.73
CA ALA A 205 8.67 -8.01 4.68
C ALA A 205 8.82 -9.37 3.97
N LEU A 206 7.94 -9.70 3.03
CA LEU A 206 8.09 -10.93 2.24
C LEU A 206 9.38 -10.92 1.41
N LEU A 207 9.73 -9.78 0.81
CA LEU A 207 10.98 -9.65 0.05
C LEU A 207 12.21 -9.81 0.95
N MET A 208 12.23 -9.20 2.13
CA MET A 208 13.30 -9.34 3.10
C MET A 208 13.48 -10.80 3.53
N VAL A 209 12.39 -11.53 3.76
CA VAL A 209 12.44 -12.95 4.12
C VAL A 209 12.91 -13.81 2.94
N LEU A 210 12.43 -13.54 1.72
CA LEU A 210 12.87 -14.22 0.50
C LEU A 210 14.36 -14.01 0.19
N ARG A 211 14.90 -12.82 0.50
CA ARG A 211 16.31 -12.49 0.34
C ARG A 211 17.19 -12.97 1.50
N GLY A 212 16.60 -13.58 2.54
CA GLY A 212 17.32 -14.02 3.73
C GLY A 212 17.78 -12.89 4.66
N GLU A 213 17.30 -11.67 4.44
CA GLU A 213 17.59 -10.49 5.28
C GLU A 213 16.84 -10.55 6.61
N SER A 214 15.75 -11.33 6.68
CA SER A 214 15.01 -11.58 7.90
C SER A 214 14.49 -13.01 7.98
N ALA A 215 14.43 -13.57 9.19
CA ALA A 215 13.94 -14.93 9.40
C ALA A 215 12.41 -15.05 9.28
N THR A 216 11.67 -13.99 9.64
CA THR A 216 10.21 -13.95 9.60
C THR A 216 9.68 -12.62 9.12
N TRP A 217 8.45 -12.60 8.61
CA TRP A 217 7.83 -11.35 8.19
C TRP A 217 7.65 -10.38 9.37
N ARG A 218 7.41 -10.91 10.58
CA ARG A 218 7.26 -10.11 11.81
C ARG A 218 8.57 -9.46 12.20
N ALA A 219 9.68 -10.21 12.17
CA ALA A 219 11.00 -9.66 12.43
C ALA A 219 11.38 -8.57 11.41
N ALA A 220 11.06 -8.78 10.13
CA ALA A 220 11.24 -7.78 9.08
C ALA A 220 10.43 -6.50 9.36
N VAL A 221 9.18 -6.61 9.79
CA VAL A 221 8.35 -5.45 10.17
C VAL A 221 8.91 -4.70 11.37
N GLU A 222 9.41 -5.39 12.39
CA GLU A 222 10.05 -4.73 13.53
C GLU A 222 11.34 -4.01 13.11
N GLN A 223 12.13 -4.60 12.23
CA GLN A 223 13.29 -3.92 11.64
C GLN A 223 12.86 -2.67 10.84
N MET A 224 11.84 -2.78 9.99
CA MET A 224 11.28 -1.66 9.23
C MET A 224 10.84 -0.49 10.12
N LYS A 225 10.22 -0.77 11.27
CA LYS A 225 9.75 0.28 12.20
C LYS A 225 10.90 1.12 12.77
N THR A 226 12.12 0.59 12.83
CA THR A 226 13.28 1.36 13.34
C THR A 226 13.63 2.54 12.44
N VAL A 227 13.41 2.41 11.13
CA VAL A 227 13.68 3.47 10.14
C VAL A 227 12.41 4.21 9.72
N ARG A 228 11.25 3.52 9.73
CA ARG A 228 9.94 4.08 9.34
C ARG A 228 8.90 3.81 10.43
N PRO A 229 8.84 4.63 11.50
CA PRO A 229 8.04 4.36 12.71
C PRO A 229 6.53 4.22 12.51
N LEU A 230 6.00 4.77 11.41
CA LEU A 230 4.57 4.72 11.09
C LEU A 230 4.16 3.42 10.39
N VAL A 231 5.11 2.50 10.12
CA VAL A 231 4.79 1.14 9.67
C VAL A 231 3.86 0.48 10.68
N SER A 232 2.68 0.11 10.20
CA SER A 232 1.61 -0.48 11.01
C SER A 232 0.89 -1.53 10.20
N VAL A 233 0.98 -2.77 10.66
CA VAL A 233 0.30 -3.92 10.07
C VAL A 233 -0.94 -4.23 10.89
N HIS A 234 -2.11 -4.12 10.27
CA HIS A 234 -3.37 -4.41 10.94
C HIS A 234 -3.55 -5.93 11.18
N GLY A 235 -4.37 -6.31 12.16
CA GLY A 235 -4.58 -7.72 12.52
C GLY A 235 -5.03 -8.62 11.37
N THR A 236 -5.83 -8.10 10.43
CA THR A 236 -6.24 -8.84 9.23
C THR A 236 -5.10 -9.06 8.24
N GLN A 237 -4.21 -8.07 8.10
CA GLN A 237 -3.01 -8.17 7.29
C GLN A 237 -2.03 -9.14 7.93
N ALA A 238 -1.86 -9.07 9.25
CA ALA A 238 -1.01 -9.99 10.02
C ALA A 238 -1.47 -11.44 9.88
N ALA A 239 -2.76 -11.73 10.03
CA ALA A 239 -3.29 -13.08 9.85
C ALA A 239 -3.05 -13.62 8.43
N LEU A 240 -3.25 -12.78 7.41
CA LEU A 240 -2.94 -13.15 6.03
C LEU A 240 -1.44 -13.40 5.82
N MET A 241 -0.58 -12.60 6.45
CA MET A 241 0.86 -12.76 6.36
C MET A 241 1.34 -14.03 7.05
N ASP A 242 0.75 -14.42 8.18
CA ASP A 242 1.01 -15.70 8.84
C ASP A 242 0.65 -16.88 7.91
N ASP A 243 -0.52 -16.82 7.25
CA ASP A 243 -0.94 -17.84 6.26
C ASP A 243 -0.01 -17.90 5.03
N VAL A 244 0.41 -16.73 4.55
CA VAL A 244 1.33 -16.61 3.40
C VAL A 244 2.69 -17.19 3.72
N GLU A 245 3.28 -16.81 4.85
CA GLU A 245 4.59 -17.31 5.28
C GLU A 245 4.54 -18.84 5.47
N ALA A 246 3.50 -19.36 6.12
CA ALA A 246 3.30 -20.79 6.28
C ALA A 246 3.18 -21.51 4.93
N SER A 247 2.44 -20.94 3.98
CA SER A 247 2.28 -21.49 2.62
C SER A 247 3.60 -21.50 1.85
N MET A 248 4.40 -20.43 1.95
CA MET A 248 5.70 -20.34 1.29
C MET A 248 6.71 -21.33 1.87
N ARG A 249 6.72 -21.54 3.19
CA ARG A 249 7.55 -22.58 3.83
C ARG A 249 7.12 -23.98 3.43
N ALA A 250 5.82 -24.27 3.42
CA ALA A 250 5.29 -25.56 2.99
C ALA A 250 5.63 -25.87 1.52
N ALA A 251 5.72 -24.83 0.67
CA ALA A 251 6.14 -24.93 -0.72
C ALA A 251 7.68 -24.97 -0.91
N GLY A 252 8.47 -24.94 0.17
CA GLY A 252 9.93 -24.95 0.11
C GLY A 252 10.56 -23.65 -0.43
N MET A 253 9.79 -22.57 -0.53
CA MET A 253 10.29 -21.26 -0.99
C MET A 253 11.10 -20.53 0.09
N LEU A 254 10.83 -20.84 1.36
CA LEU A 254 11.51 -20.27 2.51
C LEU A 254 12.17 -21.39 3.31
N PRO A 255 13.34 -21.13 3.93
CA PRO A 255 13.98 -22.12 4.79
C PRO A 255 13.09 -22.48 5.98
N PRO A 256 13.30 -23.63 6.65
CA PRO A 256 12.69 -23.89 7.95
C PRO A 256 13.07 -22.79 8.95
N LEU A 257 12.18 -22.51 9.90
CA LEU A 257 12.56 -21.67 11.04
C LEU A 257 13.64 -22.41 11.84
N ALA A 258 14.75 -21.73 12.12
CA ALA A 258 15.72 -22.23 13.08
C ALA A 258 15.01 -22.42 14.43
N ALA A 259 15.38 -23.46 15.18
CA ALA A 259 14.99 -23.56 16.59
C ALA A 259 15.41 -22.26 17.30
N GLU A 260 14.51 -21.72 18.15
CA GLU A 260 14.63 -20.41 18.79
C GLU A 260 16.07 -20.10 19.23
N GLY A 261 16.71 -19.08 18.62
CA GLY A 261 18.05 -18.66 19.02
C GLY A 261 18.88 -17.88 17.99
N ALA A 262 18.55 -17.93 16.70
CA ALA A 262 19.27 -17.17 15.67
C ALA A 262 18.39 -16.05 15.10
N VAL A 263 18.32 -14.93 15.80
CA VAL A 263 17.93 -13.66 15.16
C VAL A 263 19.14 -13.22 14.36
N PRO A 264 19.11 -13.21 13.01
CA PRO A 264 20.20 -12.57 12.27
C PRO A 264 20.25 -11.11 12.74
N ALA A 265 21.41 -10.69 13.24
CA ALA A 265 21.63 -9.32 13.68
C ALA A 265 21.20 -8.38 12.55
N ALA A 266 20.52 -7.28 12.90
CA ALA A 266 20.18 -6.22 11.96
C ALA A 266 21.42 -5.92 11.12
N SER A 267 21.33 -6.11 9.79
CA SER A 267 22.50 -6.01 8.95
C SER A 267 23.09 -4.61 9.08
N PRO A 268 24.38 -4.45 9.42
CA PRO A 268 25.06 -3.15 9.44
C PRO A 268 25.01 -2.44 8.07
N ALA A 269 24.53 -3.12 7.03
CA ALA A 269 24.28 -2.59 5.70
C ALA A 269 23.27 -1.44 5.64
N VAL A 270 22.24 -1.37 6.50
CA VAL A 270 21.23 -0.29 6.40
C VAL A 270 21.86 1.08 6.69
N ALA A 271 22.72 1.17 7.71
CA ALA A 271 23.43 2.41 8.04
C ALA A 271 24.50 2.78 6.99
N ALA A 272 25.17 1.77 6.42
CA ALA A 272 26.14 1.97 5.35
C ALA A 272 25.48 2.42 4.03
N VAL A 273 24.29 1.89 3.72
CA VAL A 273 23.47 2.32 2.58
C VAL A 273 22.98 3.75 2.79
N GLU A 274 22.44 4.09 3.97
CA GLU A 274 22.03 5.47 4.26
C GLU A 274 23.20 6.48 4.17
N MET A 275 24.40 6.11 4.64
CA MET A 275 25.60 6.95 4.49
C MET A 275 26.02 7.10 3.02
N ALA A 276 26.11 5.99 2.29
CA ALA A 276 26.51 6.02 0.88
C ALA A 276 25.47 6.71 -0.01
N GLU A 277 24.19 6.70 0.37
CA GLU A 277 23.11 7.43 -0.30
C GLU A 277 23.17 8.93 0.01
N ARG A 278 23.41 9.33 1.27
CA ARG A 278 23.62 10.74 1.64
C ARG A 278 24.81 11.36 0.90
N GLU A 279 25.88 10.61 0.71
CA GLU A 279 27.05 11.05 -0.05
C GLU A 279 26.77 11.17 -1.54
N ARG A 280 25.94 10.28 -2.12
CA ARG A 280 25.53 10.34 -3.54
C ARG A 280 24.54 11.47 -3.82
N ASP A 281 23.56 11.68 -2.94
CA ASP A 281 22.57 12.75 -3.08
C ASP A 281 23.20 14.15 -2.86
N ALA A 282 24.23 14.24 -2.00
CA ALA A 282 25.00 15.47 -1.82
C ALA A 282 25.86 15.84 -3.05
N GLY A 283 26.32 14.85 -3.82
CA GLY A 283 27.09 15.06 -5.05
C GLY A 283 26.26 15.41 -6.29
N ALA A 284 24.96 15.13 -6.28
CA ALA A 284 24.06 15.41 -7.41
C ALA A 284 23.49 16.85 -7.42
N GLY A 285 23.80 17.66 -6.39
CA GLY A 285 23.32 19.03 -6.24
C GLY A 285 24.36 20.13 -6.53
N SER A 286 25.56 19.77 -7.02
CA SER A 286 26.68 20.70 -7.21
C SER A 286 27.06 20.99 -8.67
N ASP A 287 26.30 20.51 -9.64
CA ASP A 287 26.55 20.74 -11.08
C ASP A 287 25.45 21.60 -11.73
#